data_AF-A0A196SDL1-F1
#
_entry.id   AF-A0A196SDL1-F1
#
_cell.length_a   1.000
_cell.length_b   1.000
_cell.length_c   1.000
_cell.angle_alpha   90.00
_cell.angle_beta   90.00
_cell.angle_gamma   90.00
#
_symmetry.space_group_name_H-M   'P 1'
#
loop_
_entity.id
_entity.type
_entity.pdbx_description
1 polymer ?
#
loop_
_entity_poly.entity_id
_entity_poly.type
_entity_poly.pdbx_seq_one_letter_code
_entity_poly.pdbx_strand_id
1 'polypeptide(L)'
;MDKTQELILTPEEQKNTPSVLRGMTEEQEFAYRCFACELIRDASIMMGTSPVVSASGQIICHRFYYFYSFQQCHPFFVAMACFFIGSKIEEELQPVPRTVKAFYQIYQERTGQPLTQLTDTDPIYIRWRSILFGTEQLVLSAFGYHLYGVVDHPHRYILFFIKKLGFGSVLAQRAWNILNDSQQLPLCVAYSASSIACAAIYLAAMSLELQLPAVEWWELFDCSAEEIQQIIHSIVQLYQRNRIVWLSDASETHGQRCSFVSLADSEVVSPETEAKPLV
;
A
#
# COMPACT_ATOMS: atom_id res chain seq x y z
N MET A 1 27.37 8.41 13.30
CA MET A 1 27.25 8.69 11.85
C MET A 1 25.81 8.41 11.48
N ASP A 2 25.13 9.51 11.21
CA ASP A 2 23.70 9.65 11.03
C ASP A 2 23.27 8.99 9.72
N LYS A 3 22.56 7.87 9.81
CA LYS A 3 21.90 7.21 8.70
C LYS A 3 20.51 6.82 9.17
N THR A 4 19.64 7.81 9.27
CA THR A 4 18.21 7.65 8.99
C THR A 4 18.12 7.27 7.51
N GLN A 5 18.61 6.08 7.16
CA GLN A 5 18.67 5.57 5.81
C GLN A 5 17.22 5.30 5.42
N GLU A 6 16.68 6.11 4.52
CA GLU A 6 15.56 5.68 3.69
C GLU A 6 15.89 4.25 3.24
N LEU A 7 15.06 3.28 3.64
CA LEU A 7 15.24 1.86 3.36
C LEU A 7 14.93 1.61 1.87
N ILE A 8 15.73 2.21 0.99
CA ILE A 8 15.64 2.03 -0.46
C ILE A 8 16.37 0.72 -0.79
N LEU A 9 15.65 -0.19 -1.42
CA LEU A 9 16.12 -1.51 -1.83
C LEU A 9 16.87 -1.40 -3.15
N THR A 10 17.91 -2.19 -3.29
CA THR A 10 18.63 -2.33 -4.57
C THR A 10 17.75 -3.01 -5.63
N PRO A 11 18.03 -2.83 -6.93
CA PRO A 11 17.28 -3.50 -7.99
C PRO A 11 17.28 -5.03 -7.89
N GLU A 12 18.33 -5.62 -7.30
CA GLU A 12 18.40 -7.07 -7.07
C GLU A 12 17.48 -7.52 -5.93
N GLU A 13 17.42 -6.76 -4.82
CA GLU A 13 16.50 -7.02 -3.71
C GLU A 13 15.04 -6.82 -4.13
N GLN A 14 14.78 -5.86 -5.02
CA GLN A 14 13.44 -5.61 -5.56
C GLN A 14 12.92 -6.80 -6.39
N LYS A 15 13.80 -7.47 -7.14
CA LYS A 15 13.43 -8.64 -7.95
C LYS A 15 13.34 -9.94 -7.15
N ASN A 16 14.16 -10.07 -6.11
CA ASN A 16 14.24 -11.27 -5.29
C ASN A 16 13.35 -11.18 -4.04
N THR A 17 12.06 -10.89 -4.24
CA THR A 17 11.11 -10.80 -3.12
C THR A 17 10.88 -12.16 -2.47
N PRO A 18 10.52 -12.22 -1.18
CA PRO A 18 10.16 -13.49 -0.52
C PRO A 18 9.00 -14.25 -1.19
N SER A 19 8.16 -13.57 -1.98
CA SER A 19 7.06 -14.17 -2.72
C SER A 19 7.54 -14.79 -4.04
N VAL A 20 8.37 -14.08 -4.81
CA VAL A 20 8.98 -14.60 -6.04
C VAL A 20 9.86 -15.80 -5.74
N LEU A 21 10.66 -15.74 -4.66
CA LEU A 21 11.50 -16.87 -4.22
C LEU A 21 10.70 -18.12 -3.85
N ARG A 22 9.40 -17.99 -3.55
CA ARG A 22 8.47 -19.10 -3.30
C ARG A 22 7.58 -19.45 -4.48
N GLY A 23 7.89 -18.92 -5.67
CA GLY A 23 7.26 -19.31 -6.94
C GLY A 23 6.06 -18.47 -7.35
N MET A 24 5.80 -17.32 -6.70
CA MET A 24 4.80 -16.35 -7.18
C MET A 24 5.34 -15.60 -8.41
N THR A 25 4.51 -15.39 -9.43
CA THR A 25 4.92 -14.54 -10.57
C THR A 25 4.91 -13.06 -10.18
N GLU A 26 5.71 -12.23 -10.85
CA GLU A 26 5.73 -10.78 -10.62
C GLU A 26 4.33 -10.15 -10.79
N GLU A 27 3.55 -10.61 -11.77
CA GLU A 27 2.18 -10.15 -12.02
C GLU A 27 1.23 -10.51 -10.86
N GLN A 28 1.36 -11.72 -10.30
CA GLN A 28 0.58 -12.16 -9.14
C GLN A 28 0.94 -11.34 -7.91
N GLU A 29 2.23 -11.18 -7.64
CA GLU A 29 2.69 -10.39 -6.49
C GLU A 29 2.21 -8.94 -6.60
N PHE A 30 2.32 -8.35 -7.79
CA PHE A 30 1.83 -7.01 -8.06
C PHE A 30 0.32 -6.89 -7.81
N ALA A 31 -0.47 -7.88 -8.25
CA ALA A 31 -1.91 -7.91 -7.96
C ALA A 31 -2.19 -7.96 -6.44
N TYR A 32 -1.47 -8.78 -5.67
CA TYR A 32 -1.65 -8.83 -4.22
C TYR A 32 -1.24 -7.54 -3.52
N ARG A 33 -0.18 -6.86 -3.97
CA ARG A 33 0.22 -5.53 -3.48
C ARG A 33 -0.89 -4.49 -3.72
N CYS A 34 -1.39 -4.39 -4.95
CA CYS A 34 -2.49 -3.49 -5.27
C CYS A 34 -3.73 -3.80 -4.42
N PHE A 35 -4.10 -5.08 -4.28
CA PHE A 35 -5.22 -5.52 -3.46
C PHE A 35 -5.08 -5.08 -2.00
N ALA A 36 -3.93 -5.31 -1.37
CA ALA A 36 -3.68 -4.89 0.01
C ALA A 36 -3.77 -3.37 0.17
N CYS A 37 -3.20 -2.60 -0.77
CA CYS A 37 -3.26 -1.14 -0.75
C CYS A 37 -4.69 -0.62 -0.93
N GLU A 38 -5.50 -1.23 -1.80
CA GLU A 38 -6.89 -0.85 -1.97
C GLU A 38 -7.72 -1.13 -0.71
N LEU A 39 -7.49 -2.25 -0.01
CA LEU A 39 -8.18 -2.55 1.25
C LEU A 39 -7.91 -1.49 2.32
N ILE A 40 -6.65 -1.03 2.44
CA ILE A 40 -6.27 0.06 3.36
C ILE A 40 -7.00 1.35 3.00
N ARG A 41 -7.07 1.68 1.71
CA ARG A 41 -7.78 2.88 1.23
C ARG A 41 -9.28 2.79 1.50
N ASP A 42 -9.91 1.66 1.20
CA ASP A 42 -11.33 1.44 1.44
C ASP A 42 -11.66 1.57 2.94
N ALA A 43 -10.80 1.02 3.81
CA ALA A 43 -10.92 1.19 5.26
C ALA A 43 -10.79 2.64 5.70
N SER A 44 -9.83 3.39 5.15
CA SER A 44 -9.66 4.82 5.45
C SER A 44 -10.90 5.63 5.08
N ILE A 45 -11.49 5.37 3.90
CA ILE A 45 -12.71 6.04 3.44
C ILE A 45 -13.89 5.66 4.33
N MET A 46 -14.08 4.36 4.59
CA MET A 46 -15.19 3.85 5.40
C MET A 46 -15.12 4.36 6.85
N MET A 47 -13.92 4.47 7.41
CA MET A 47 -13.72 4.89 8.79
C MET A 47 -13.65 6.42 8.94
N GLY A 48 -13.45 7.16 7.85
CA GLY A 48 -13.38 8.61 7.82
C GLY A 48 -12.05 9.17 8.34
N THR A 49 -10.95 8.42 8.18
CA THR A 49 -9.60 8.86 8.57
C THR A 49 -8.96 9.72 7.47
N SER A 50 -7.94 10.51 7.82
CA SER A 50 -7.23 11.29 6.82
C SER A 50 -6.53 10.41 5.77
N PRO A 51 -6.31 10.92 4.54
CA PRO A 51 -5.54 10.20 3.53
C PRO A 51 -4.11 9.86 3.95
N VAL A 52 -3.55 10.60 4.93
CA VAL A 52 -2.20 10.34 5.45
C VAL A 52 -2.16 9.01 6.22
N VAL A 53 -3.20 8.67 6.97
CA VAL A 53 -3.33 7.35 7.62
C VAL A 53 -3.27 6.23 6.59
N SER A 54 -4.02 6.36 5.48
CA SER A 54 -3.99 5.40 4.38
C SER A 54 -2.59 5.29 3.76
N ALA A 55 -1.94 6.43 3.52
CA ALA A 55 -0.58 6.51 2.97
C ALA A 55 0.42 5.75 3.84
N SER A 56 0.39 5.99 5.16
CA SER A 56 1.31 5.37 6.12
C SER A 56 1.10 3.87 6.17
N GLY A 57 -0.16 3.42 6.23
CA GLY A 57 -0.49 2.00 6.16
C GLY A 57 0.01 1.33 4.88
N GLN A 58 -0.14 1.97 3.72
CA GLN A 58 0.32 1.43 2.43
C GLN A 58 1.83 1.33 2.33
N ILE A 59 2.58 2.33 2.84
CA ILE A 59 4.06 2.27 2.88
C ILE A 59 4.52 1.11 3.77
N ILE A 60 3.93 0.96 4.95
CA ILE A 60 4.25 -0.14 5.87
C ILE A 60 3.94 -1.48 5.21
N CYS A 61 2.79 -1.60 4.54
CA CYS A 61 2.38 -2.81 3.85
C CYS A 61 3.35 -3.19 2.72
N HIS A 62 3.72 -2.24 1.85
CA HIS A 62 4.68 -2.49 0.77
C HIS A 62 6.00 -3.01 1.30
N ARG A 63 6.55 -2.34 2.32
CA ARG A 63 7.83 -2.69 2.95
C ARG A 63 7.76 -4.02 3.70
N PHE A 64 6.63 -4.34 4.35
CA PHE A 64 6.43 -5.60 5.07
C PHE A 64 6.60 -6.81 4.15
N TYR A 65 6.07 -6.73 2.92
CA TYR A 65 6.16 -7.81 1.93
C TYR A 65 7.55 -7.96 1.26
N TYR A 66 8.55 -7.20 1.72
CA TYR A 66 9.96 -7.50 1.44
C TYR A 66 10.63 -8.31 2.56
N PHE A 67 9.98 -8.49 3.71
CA PHE A 67 10.40 -9.41 4.77
C PHE A 67 9.65 -10.74 4.71
N TYR A 68 8.37 -10.72 4.30
CA TYR A 68 7.48 -11.89 4.28
C TYR A 68 6.83 -12.09 2.91
N SER A 69 6.38 -13.31 2.64
CA SER A 69 5.64 -13.63 1.41
C SER A 69 4.13 -13.47 1.58
N PHE A 70 3.43 -13.14 0.49
CA PHE A 70 1.96 -13.20 0.42
C PHE A 70 1.37 -14.59 0.67
N GLN A 71 2.14 -15.66 0.44
CA GLN A 71 1.74 -17.03 0.80
C GLN A 71 1.83 -17.29 2.31
N GLN A 72 2.74 -16.59 3.01
CA GLN A 72 2.90 -16.75 4.47
C GLN A 72 1.93 -15.86 5.26
N CYS A 73 1.70 -14.64 4.78
CA CYS A 73 0.91 -13.63 5.48
C CYS A 73 -0.15 -13.09 4.53
N HIS A 74 -1.41 -13.44 4.79
CA HIS A 74 -2.49 -13.08 3.90
C HIS A 74 -2.70 -11.54 3.83
N PRO A 75 -2.79 -10.94 2.63
CA PRO A 75 -2.83 -9.49 2.43
C PRO A 75 -3.98 -8.79 3.10
N PHE A 76 -5.12 -9.46 3.27
CA PHE A 76 -6.28 -8.87 3.94
C PHE A 76 -5.99 -8.52 5.42
N PHE A 77 -5.41 -9.46 6.17
CA PHE A 77 -5.14 -9.24 7.60
C PHE A 77 -3.91 -8.35 7.82
N VAL A 78 -2.92 -8.43 6.93
CA VAL A 78 -1.79 -7.50 6.92
C VAL A 78 -2.27 -6.08 6.62
N ALA A 79 -3.14 -5.89 5.62
CA ALA A 79 -3.76 -4.61 5.33
C ALA A 79 -4.51 -4.04 6.54
N MET A 80 -5.30 -4.87 7.25
CA MET A 80 -5.99 -4.49 8.48
C MET A 80 -5.02 -4.02 9.57
N ALA A 81 -3.95 -4.76 9.81
CA ALA A 81 -2.94 -4.41 10.78
C ALA A 81 -2.15 -3.14 10.38
N CYS A 82 -1.76 -3.02 9.11
CA CYS A 82 -1.04 -1.87 8.58
C CYS A 82 -1.87 -0.59 8.65
N PHE A 83 -3.17 -0.64 8.34
CA PHE A 83 -4.08 0.49 8.54
C PHE A 83 -4.15 0.88 10.02
N PHE A 84 -4.33 -0.10 10.91
CA PHE A 84 -4.40 0.14 12.36
C PHE A 84 -3.11 0.73 12.94
N ILE A 85 -1.94 0.26 12.48
CA ILE A 85 -0.64 0.82 12.85
C ILE A 85 -0.49 2.24 12.28
N GLY A 86 -0.84 2.46 11.00
CA GLY A 86 -0.80 3.77 10.37
C GLY A 86 -1.62 4.80 11.14
N SER A 87 -2.81 4.43 11.60
CA SER A 87 -3.66 5.31 12.40
C SER A 87 -3.03 5.67 13.75
N LYS A 88 -2.18 4.81 14.31
CA LYS A 88 -1.43 5.10 15.55
C LYS A 88 -0.25 6.04 15.31
N ILE A 89 0.47 5.85 14.20
CA ILE A 89 1.62 6.69 13.84
C ILE A 89 1.16 8.13 13.58
N GLU A 90 0.05 8.30 12.88
CA GLU A 90 -0.50 9.61 12.53
C GLU A 90 -1.38 10.22 13.65
N GLU A 91 -1.38 9.63 14.85
CA GLU A 91 -2.16 10.08 16.02
C GLU A 91 -3.69 10.12 15.81
N GLU A 92 -4.21 9.50 14.76
CA GLU A 92 -5.64 9.30 14.47
C GLU A 92 -6.13 7.92 14.96
N LEU A 93 -6.03 7.70 16.27
CA LEU A 93 -6.32 6.41 16.91
C LEU A 93 -7.72 5.88 16.57
N GLN A 94 -7.78 4.64 16.07
CA GLN A 94 -9.03 3.95 15.80
C GLN A 94 -9.34 2.90 16.86
N PRO A 95 -10.60 2.79 17.35
CA PRO A 95 -10.98 1.71 18.25
C PRO A 95 -10.92 0.35 17.54
N VAL A 96 -10.32 -0.65 18.20
CA VAL A 96 -10.22 -2.04 17.69
C VAL A 96 -11.57 -2.59 17.20
N PRO A 97 -12.70 -2.44 17.93
CA PRO A 97 -13.99 -2.94 17.44
C PRO A 97 -14.40 -2.30 16.12
N ARG A 98 -14.16 -1.01 15.96
CA ARG A 98 -14.50 -0.25 14.74
C ARG A 98 -13.65 -0.72 13.56
N THR A 99 -12.35 -0.91 13.76
CA THR A 99 -11.43 -1.41 12.72
C THR A 99 -11.82 -2.80 12.24
N VAL A 100 -12.06 -3.75 13.15
CA VAL A 100 -12.43 -5.12 12.78
C VAL A 100 -13.77 -5.15 12.03
N LYS A 101 -14.76 -4.38 12.50
CA LYS A 101 -16.09 -4.30 11.86
C LYS A 101 -16.01 -3.67 10.47
N ALA A 102 -15.21 -2.62 10.30
CA ALA A 102 -14.99 -1.99 8.99
C ALA A 102 -14.37 -2.96 7.99
N PHE A 103 -13.31 -3.68 8.39
CA PHE A 103 -12.71 -4.70 7.51
C PHE A 103 -13.67 -5.84 7.20
N TYR A 104 -14.49 -6.27 8.17
CA TYR A 104 -15.51 -7.28 7.92
C TYR A 104 -16.57 -6.83 6.92
N GLN A 105 -16.99 -5.57 7.00
CA GLN A 105 -17.89 -4.97 6.01
C GLN A 105 -17.24 -4.90 4.62
N ILE A 106 -15.97 -4.48 4.53
CA ILE A 106 -15.21 -4.48 3.26
C ILE A 106 -15.14 -5.88 2.67
N TYR A 107 -14.90 -6.90 3.49
CA TYR A 107 -14.95 -8.29 3.07
C TYR A 107 -16.33 -8.65 2.50
N GLN A 108 -17.42 -8.32 3.19
CA GLN A 108 -18.77 -8.59 2.73
C GLN A 108 -19.07 -7.91 1.38
N GLU A 109 -18.74 -6.62 1.25
CA GLU A 109 -18.96 -5.84 0.03
C GLU A 109 -18.18 -6.40 -1.16
N ARG A 110 -16.89 -6.73 -0.96
CA ARG A 110 -16.02 -7.24 -2.04
C ARG A 110 -16.32 -8.69 -2.43
N THR A 111 -16.88 -9.48 -1.53
CA THR A 111 -17.26 -10.88 -1.80
C THR A 111 -18.73 -11.09 -2.14
N GLY A 112 -19.54 -10.03 -2.10
CA GLY A 112 -20.98 -10.10 -2.39
C GLY A 112 -21.80 -10.78 -1.30
N GLN A 113 -21.27 -10.89 -0.08
CA GLN A 113 -21.99 -11.43 1.06
C GLN A 113 -22.99 -10.41 1.64
N PRO A 114 -24.05 -10.87 2.33
CA PRO A 114 -25.02 -9.97 2.94
C PRO A 114 -24.37 -9.10 4.03
N LEU A 115 -24.65 -7.79 3.98
CA LEU A 115 -24.18 -6.81 4.96
C LEU A 115 -24.77 -7.10 6.35
N THR A 116 -24.03 -7.83 7.15
CA THR A 116 -24.43 -8.26 8.50
C THR A 116 -23.54 -7.57 9.51
N GLN A 117 -24.15 -6.91 10.49
CA GLN A 117 -23.42 -6.23 11.56
C GLN A 117 -22.85 -7.25 12.54
N LEU A 118 -21.55 -7.12 12.79
CA LEU A 118 -20.83 -7.94 13.75
C LEU A 118 -20.98 -7.37 15.17
N THR A 119 -21.35 -8.22 16.11
CA THR A 119 -21.39 -7.94 17.55
C THR A 119 -20.07 -8.30 18.22
N ASP A 120 -19.79 -7.67 19.36
CA ASP A 120 -18.52 -7.87 20.09
C ASP A 120 -18.42 -9.27 20.73
N THR A 121 -19.52 -10.01 20.76
CA THR A 121 -19.62 -11.39 21.26
C THR A 121 -19.54 -12.43 20.15
N ASP A 122 -19.59 -12.03 18.88
CA ASP A 122 -19.58 -12.98 17.76
C ASP A 122 -18.23 -13.72 17.70
N PRO A 123 -18.22 -15.05 17.49
CA PRO A 123 -16.98 -15.82 17.36
C PRO A 123 -16.03 -15.27 16.27
N ILE A 124 -16.60 -14.83 15.14
CA ILE A 124 -15.86 -14.22 14.03
C ILE A 124 -15.15 -12.95 14.51
N TYR A 125 -15.84 -12.09 15.27
CA TYR A 125 -15.24 -10.87 15.83
C TYR A 125 -14.07 -11.19 16.74
N ILE A 126 -14.28 -12.10 17.69
CA ILE A 126 -13.26 -12.50 18.67
C ILE A 126 -12.02 -13.04 17.94
N ARG A 127 -12.24 -13.85 16.88
CA ARG A 127 -11.16 -14.39 16.05
C ARG A 127 -10.41 -13.31 15.29
N TRP A 128 -11.12 -12.44 14.58
CA TRP A 128 -10.51 -11.37 13.79
C TRP A 128 -9.78 -10.34 14.65
N ARG A 129 -10.30 -10.06 15.85
CA ARG A 129 -9.60 -9.26 16.86
C ARG A 129 -8.29 -9.91 17.30
N SER A 130 -8.28 -11.22 17.54
CA SER A 130 -7.06 -11.95 17.87
C SER A 130 -6.06 -11.92 16.71
N ILE A 131 -6.54 -12.06 15.48
CA ILE A 131 -5.71 -11.97 14.27
C ILE A 131 -5.11 -10.56 14.14
N LEU A 132 -5.90 -9.50 14.33
CA LEU A 132 -5.42 -8.12 14.29
C LEU A 132 -4.23 -7.91 15.22
N PHE A 133 -4.34 -8.33 16.49
CA PHE A 133 -3.25 -8.17 17.45
C PHE A 133 -2.02 -9.01 17.11
N GLY A 134 -2.21 -10.25 16.67
CA GLY A 134 -1.10 -11.12 16.25
C GLY A 134 -0.35 -10.55 15.04
N THR A 135 -1.09 -10.10 14.02
CA THR A 135 -0.52 -9.50 12.81
C THR A 135 0.11 -8.14 13.10
N GLU A 136 -0.49 -7.32 13.96
CA GLU A 136 0.11 -6.06 14.41
C GLU A 136 1.49 -6.32 15.07
N GLN A 137 1.55 -7.27 16.01
CA GLN A 137 2.80 -7.63 16.67
C GLN A 137 3.84 -8.11 15.65
N LEU A 138 3.43 -8.93 14.68
CA LEU A 138 4.30 -9.42 13.61
C LEU A 138 4.88 -8.26 12.77
N VAL A 139 4.02 -7.36 12.30
CA VAL A 139 4.43 -6.19 11.50
C VAL A 139 5.40 -5.33 12.32
N LEU A 140 5.08 -5.00 13.57
CA LEU A 140 5.96 -4.21 14.43
C LEU A 140 7.33 -4.89 14.65
N SER A 141 7.34 -6.19 14.88
CA SER A 141 8.58 -6.96 15.06
C SER A 141 9.43 -7.00 13.80
N ALA A 142 8.82 -7.04 12.61
CA ALA A 142 9.52 -7.02 11.32
C ALA A 142 10.33 -5.73 11.12
N PHE A 143 9.81 -4.60 11.60
CA PHE A 143 10.48 -3.30 11.57
C PHE A 143 11.33 -3.00 12.81
N GLY A 144 11.52 -3.99 13.70
CA GLY A 144 12.25 -3.80 14.95
C GLY A 144 11.64 -2.71 15.85
N TYR A 145 10.32 -2.48 15.77
CA TYR A 145 9.59 -1.42 16.45
C TYR A 145 10.04 0.02 16.11
N HIS A 146 10.79 0.21 15.02
CA HIS A 146 11.26 1.52 14.55
C HIS A 146 10.53 1.95 13.27
N LEU A 147 9.35 2.55 13.41
CA LEU A 147 8.51 2.95 12.26
C LEU A 147 8.68 4.42 11.84
N TYR A 148 9.28 5.27 12.68
CA TYR A 148 9.40 6.71 12.40
C TYR A 148 10.21 7.03 11.13
N GLY A 149 11.28 6.27 10.85
CA GLY A 149 12.10 6.43 9.63
C GLY A 149 11.63 5.61 8.43
N VAL A 150 10.56 4.83 8.59
CA VAL A 150 10.03 3.91 7.55
C VAL A 150 9.01 4.63 6.67
N VAL A 151 8.32 5.62 7.23
CA VAL A 151 7.23 6.37 6.61
C VAL A 151 7.73 7.76 6.27
N ASP A 152 8.10 7.98 5.01
CA ASP A 152 8.26 9.32 4.44
C ASP A 152 7.28 9.50 3.28
N HIS A 153 6.51 10.59 3.32
CA HIS A 153 5.41 10.83 2.41
C HIS A 153 5.84 11.79 1.29
N PRO A 154 5.73 11.38 0.00
CA PRO A 154 6.02 12.27 -1.12
C PRO A 154 5.18 13.57 -1.09
N HIS A 155 3.99 13.50 -0.51
CA HIS A 155 3.08 14.63 -0.32
C HIS A 155 3.71 15.81 0.45
N ARG A 156 4.65 15.53 1.37
CA ARG A 156 5.35 16.56 2.15
C ARG A 156 6.15 17.52 1.28
N TYR A 157 6.60 17.07 0.10
CA TYR A 157 7.47 17.83 -0.79
C TYR A 157 6.72 18.69 -1.82
N ILE A 158 5.47 18.33 -2.17
CA ILE A 158 4.70 18.95 -3.27
C ILE A 158 4.65 20.47 -3.16
N LEU A 159 4.19 21.00 -2.03
CA LEU A 159 3.93 22.45 -1.90
C LEU A 159 5.22 23.26 -1.99
N PHE A 160 6.31 22.72 -1.44
CA PHE A 160 7.61 23.37 -1.49
C PHE A 160 8.16 23.37 -2.92
N PHE A 161 8.14 22.22 -3.61
CA PHE A 161 8.66 22.09 -4.98
C PHE A 161 7.89 22.97 -5.96
N ILE A 162 6.56 22.92 -5.93
CA ILE A 162 5.70 23.72 -6.81
C ILE A 162 5.89 25.22 -6.59
N LYS A 163 5.99 25.65 -5.33
CA LYS A 163 6.27 27.05 -5.01
C LYS A 163 7.64 27.50 -5.53
N LYS A 164 8.66 26.63 -5.44
CA LYS A 164 10.01 26.92 -5.98
C LYS A 164 10.02 27.00 -7.50
N LEU A 165 9.19 26.22 -8.17
CA LEU A 165 9.01 26.25 -9.62
C LEU A 165 8.11 27.41 -10.10
N GLY A 166 7.50 28.18 -9.19
CA GLY A 166 6.66 29.33 -9.52
C GLY A 166 5.24 28.98 -9.95
N PHE A 167 4.75 27.78 -9.63
CA PHE A 167 3.41 27.32 -9.98
C PHE A 167 2.42 27.46 -8.80
N GLY A 168 1.13 27.34 -9.13
CA GLY A 168 0.02 27.53 -8.19
C GLY A 168 -0.64 26.24 -7.70
N SER A 169 -1.76 26.41 -7.00
CA SER A 169 -2.53 25.33 -6.36
C SER A 169 -3.13 24.31 -7.33
N VAL A 170 -3.41 24.70 -8.58
CA VAL A 170 -3.97 23.79 -9.59
C VAL A 170 -3.00 22.64 -9.89
N LEU A 171 -1.72 22.96 -10.11
CA LEU A 171 -0.68 21.95 -10.31
C LEU A 171 -0.50 21.12 -9.03
N ALA A 172 -0.56 21.75 -7.86
CA ALA A 172 -0.42 21.05 -6.58
C ALA A 172 -1.50 20.02 -6.36
N GLN A 173 -2.76 20.37 -6.63
CA GLN A 173 -3.87 19.43 -6.50
C GLN A 173 -3.75 18.28 -7.50
N ARG A 174 -3.33 18.56 -8.74
CA ARG A 174 -3.15 17.52 -9.75
C ARG A 174 -2.04 16.55 -9.38
N ALA A 175 -0.88 17.06 -8.93
CA ALA A 175 0.23 16.24 -8.44
C ALA A 175 -0.16 15.42 -7.20
N TRP A 176 -0.92 16.01 -6.28
CA TRP A 176 -1.44 15.33 -5.09
C TRP A 176 -2.32 14.13 -5.45
N ASN A 177 -3.22 14.31 -6.43
CA ASN A 177 -4.08 13.23 -6.89
C ASN A 177 -3.26 12.08 -7.52
N ILE A 178 -2.25 12.42 -8.34
CA ILE A 178 -1.35 11.42 -8.92
C ILE A 178 -0.58 10.65 -7.84
N LEU A 179 -0.14 11.33 -6.77
CA LEU A 179 0.50 10.65 -5.64
C LEU A 179 -0.45 9.70 -4.91
N ASN A 180 -1.70 10.09 -4.69
CA ASN A 180 -2.68 9.20 -4.05
C ASN A 180 -2.90 7.93 -4.88
N ASP A 181 -2.90 8.05 -6.20
CA ASP A 181 -3.02 6.89 -7.10
C ASP A 181 -1.75 6.02 -7.04
N SER A 182 -0.58 6.66 -7.09
CA SER A 182 0.71 5.97 -7.17
C SER A 182 1.10 5.17 -5.92
N GLN A 183 0.45 5.40 -4.77
CA GLN A 183 0.68 4.62 -3.54
C GLN A 183 0.37 3.13 -3.67
N GLN A 184 -0.40 2.72 -4.69
CA GLN A 184 -0.62 1.31 -5.01
C GLN A 184 0.65 0.63 -5.55
N LEU A 185 1.61 1.41 -6.05
CA LEU A 185 2.89 0.93 -6.55
C LEU A 185 3.90 0.88 -5.39
N PRO A 186 4.84 -0.09 -5.39
CA PRO A 186 5.87 -0.20 -4.37
C PRO A 186 6.99 0.86 -4.53
N LEU A 187 6.68 2.07 -5.00
CA LEU A 187 7.68 3.11 -5.29
C LEU A 187 8.49 3.51 -4.04
N CYS A 188 7.84 3.50 -2.87
CA CYS A 188 8.46 3.86 -1.59
C CYS A 188 9.59 2.91 -1.15
N VAL A 189 9.73 1.75 -1.79
CA VAL A 189 10.85 0.83 -1.53
C VAL A 189 12.00 1.04 -2.51
N ALA A 190 11.76 1.71 -3.63
CA ALA A 190 12.71 1.83 -4.73
C ALA A 190 13.28 3.24 -4.90
N TYR A 191 12.53 4.26 -4.47
CA TYR A 191 12.89 5.67 -4.66
C TYR A 191 12.62 6.48 -3.41
N SER A 192 13.35 7.59 -3.26
CA SER A 192 13.11 8.57 -2.21
C SER A 192 11.76 9.25 -2.40
N ALA A 193 11.20 9.79 -1.32
CA ALA A 193 9.93 10.50 -1.37
C ALA A 193 10.02 11.79 -2.22
N SER A 194 11.20 12.43 -2.27
CA SER A 194 11.46 13.58 -3.14
C SER A 194 11.36 13.20 -4.62
N SER A 195 12.00 12.10 -5.04
CA SER A 195 11.97 11.63 -6.44
C SER A 195 10.55 11.27 -6.88
N ILE A 196 9.76 10.63 -6.01
CA ILE A 196 8.35 10.31 -6.28
C ILE A 196 7.52 11.59 -6.43
N ALA A 197 7.75 12.60 -5.58
CA ALA A 197 7.07 13.89 -5.68
C ALA A 197 7.42 14.65 -6.97
N CYS A 198 8.71 14.67 -7.35
CA CYS A 198 9.17 15.26 -8.61
C CYS A 198 8.50 14.61 -9.82
N ALA A 199 8.46 13.27 -9.87
CA ALA A 199 7.79 12.54 -10.94
C ALA A 199 6.29 12.86 -11.02
N ALA A 200 5.60 12.94 -9.88
CA ALA A 200 4.18 13.32 -9.84
C ALA A 200 3.94 14.76 -10.32
N ILE A 201 4.81 15.71 -9.96
CA ILE A 201 4.74 17.10 -10.44
C ILE A 201 4.98 17.17 -11.95
N TYR A 202 5.96 16.43 -12.46
CA TYR A 202 6.26 16.37 -13.89
C TYR A 202 5.05 15.85 -14.68
N LEU A 203 4.49 14.71 -14.25
CA LEU A 203 3.31 14.11 -14.88
C LEU A 203 2.07 15.01 -14.77
N ALA A 204 1.90 15.68 -13.64
CA ALA A 204 0.82 16.65 -13.43
C ALA A 204 0.93 17.83 -14.40
N ALA A 205 2.12 18.42 -14.54
CA ALA A 205 2.38 19.55 -15.43
C ALA A 205 2.12 19.17 -16.89
N MET A 206 2.61 18.00 -17.32
CA MET A 206 2.30 17.46 -18.65
C MET A 206 0.80 17.32 -18.89
N SER A 207 0.06 16.76 -17.92
CA SER A 207 -1.39 16.56 -18.04
C SER A 207 -2.20 17.86 -18.08
N LEU A 208 -1.60 18.97 -17.63
CA LEU A 208 -2.18 20.31 -17.64
C LEU A 208 -1.60 21.19 -18.76
N GLU A 209 -0.76 20.62 -19.64
CA GLU A 209 -0.07 21.33 -20.72
C GLU A 209 0.77 22.53 -20.23
N LEU A 210 1.30 22.45 -19.01
CA LEU A 210 2.15 23.48 -18.40
C LEU A 210 3.61 23.32 -18.85
N GLN A 211 4.24 24.44 -19.17
CA GLN A 211 5.65 24.50 -19.54
C GLN A 211 6.51 24.56 -18.28
N LEU A 212 7.14 23.44 -17.94
CA LEU A 212 8.17 23.39 -16.89
C LEU A 212 9.48 24.06 -17.39
N PRO A 213 10.38 24.46 -16.47
CA PRO A 213 11.68 24.99 -16.87
C PRO A 213 12.43 24.03 -17.80
N ALA A 214 13.06 24.56 -18.85
CA ALA A 214 13.81 23.76 -19.83
C ALA A 214 15.15 23.22 -19.30
N VAL A 215 15.53 23.62 -18.08
CA VAL A 215 16.69 23.10 -17.35
C VAL A 215 16.29 21.88 -16.52
N GLU A 216 17.27 21.11 -16.05
CA GLU A 216 17.11 19.93 -15.20
C GLU A 216 16.70 20.34 -13.78
N TRP A 217 15.51 20.94 -13.65
CA TRP A 217 15.01 21.53 -12.41
C TRP A 217 14.86 20.53 -11.26
N TRP A 218 14.79 19.23 -11.57
CA TRP A 218 14.76 18.15 -10.60
C TRP A 218 16.09 17.99 -9.82
N GLU A 219 17.21 18.44 -10.38
CA GLU A 219 18.50 18.44 -9.67
C GLU A 219 18.49 19.36 -8.45
N LEU A 220 17.64 20.40 -8.45
CA LEU A 220 17.44 21.28 -7.28
C LEU A 220 16.85 20.55 -6.07
N PHE A 221 16.31 19.35 -6.30
CA PHE A 221 15.65 18.51 -5.30
C PHE A 221 16.38 17.17 -5.10
N ASP A 222 17.64 17.08 -5.54
CA ASP A 222 18.50 15.89 -5.44
C ASP A 222 17.89 14.65 -6.11
N CYS A 223 17.15 14.85 -7.20
CA CYS A 223 16.50 13.77 -7.97
C CYS A 223 17.23 13.55 -9.31
N SER A 224 17.26 12.31 -9.81
CA SER A 224 17.81 12.03 -11.14
C SER A 224 16.72 11.94 -12.22
N ALA A 225 17.09 12.27 -13.46
CA ALA A 225 16.19 12.14 -14.62
C ALA A 225 15.77 10.68 -14.86
N GLU A 226 16.68 9.73 -14.62
CA GLU A 226 16.43 8.30 -14.79
C GLU A 226 15.36 7.79 -13.82
N GLU A 227 15.49 8.12 -12.53
CA GLU A 227 14.49 7.75 -11.51
C GLU A 227 13.12 8.35 -11.84
N ILE A 228 13.08 9.63 -12.21
CA ILE A 228 11.84 10.31 -12.58
C ILE A 228 11.16 9.61 -13.75
N GLN A 229 11.92 9.24 -14.78
CA GLN A 229 11.38 8.55 -15.95
C GLN A 229 10.84 7.16 -15.58
N GLN A 230 11.55 6.40 -14.75
CA GLN A 230 11.11 5.07 -14.29
C GLN A 230 9.84 5.15 -13.43
N ILE A 231 9.76 6.13 -12.53
CA ILE A 231 8.58 6.37 -11.71
C ILE A 231 7.38 6.77 -12.58
N ILE A 232 7.56 7.70 -13.51
CA ILE A 232 6.52 8.13 -14.46
C ILE A 232 5.99 6.93 -15.25
N HIS A 233 6.89 6.10 -15.78
CA HIS A 233 6.51 4.91 -16.53
C HIS A 233 5.62 3.98 -15.70
N SER A 234 6.02 3.72 -14.45
CA SER A 234 5.27 2.88 -13.51
C SER A 234 3.88 3.46 -13.19
N ILE A 235 3.77 4.78 -12.99
CA ILE A 235 2.49 5.46 -12.74
C ILE A 235 1.58 5.40 -13.97
N VAL A 236 2.12 5.60 -15.18
CA VAL A 236 1.33 5.51 -16.41
C VAL A 236 0.79 4.10 -16.63
N GLN A 237 1.62 3.07 -16.37
CA GLN A 237 1.19 1.66 -16.44
C GLN A 237 0.06 1.35 -15.45
N LEU A 238 0.09 1.95 -14.25
CA LEU A 238 -0.98 1.78 -13.25
C LEU A 238 -2.35 2.19 -13.82
N TYR A 239 -2.41 3.29 -14.58
CA TYR A 239 -3.67 3.78 -15.15
C TYR A 239 -4.23 2.92 -16.29
N GLN A 240 -3.45 2.00 -16.85
CA GLN A 240 -3.91 1.06 -17.89
C GLN A 240 -4.54 -0.21 -17.29
N ARG A 241 -4.53 -0.34 -15.96
CA ARG A 241 -4.94 -1.55 -15.25
C ARG A 241 -6.44 -1.53 -14.89
N ASN A 242 -7.07 -2.70 -14.90
CA ASN A 242 -8.38 -2.92 -14.30
C ASN A 242 -8.33 -3.03 -12.76
N ARG A 243 -9.33 -2.46 -12.08
CA ARG A 243 -9.47 -2.56 -10.62
C ARG A 243 -9.58 -4.02 -10.16
N ILE A 244 -8.95 -4.34 -9.04
CA ILE A 244 -9.04 -5.67 -8.42
C ILE A 244 -10.28 -5.73 -7.52
N VAL A 245 -11.21 -6.63 -7.82
CA VAL A 245 -12.41 -6.82 -6.99
C VAL A 245 -12.06 -7.60 -5.71
N TRP A 246 -11.60 -8.84 -5.88
CA TRP A 246 -11.19 -9.73 -4.81
C TRP A 246 -10.13 -10.71 -5.33
N LEU A 247 -9.16 -11.07 -4.50
CA LEU A 247 -8.20 -12.13 -4.78
C LEU A 247 -8.43 -13.28 -3.81
N SER A 248 -8.45 -14.50 -4.34
CA SER A 248 -8.43 -15.72 -3.53
C SER A 248 -7.06 -15.92 -2.88
N ASP A 249 -7.01 -16.84 -1.92
CA ASP A 249 -5.77 -17.21 -1.24
C ASP A 249 -4.70 -17.64 -2.25
N ALA A 250 -3.46 -17.17 -2.04
CA ALA A 250 -2.34 -17.58 -2.86
C ALA A 250 -2.12 -19.09 -2.67
N SER A 251 -2.38 -19.89 -3.70
CA SER A 251 -2.18 -21.34 -3.67
C SER A 251 -0.70 -21.67 -3.45
N GLU A 252 -0.39 -22.49 -2.45
CA GLU A 252 0.95 -23.05 -2.22
C GLU A 252 1.22 -24.17 -3.24
N THR A 253 2.25 -24.05 -4.07
CA THR A 253 2.58 -25.11 -5.04
C THR A 253 3.35 -26.27 -4.43
N HIS A 254 4.13 -26.13 -3.37
CA HIS A 254 4.68 -27.26 -2.61
C HIS A 254 5.26 -26.82 -1.24
N GLY A 255 4.79 -27.41 -0.14
CA GLY A 255 5.58 -27.64 1.07
C GLY A 255 5.52 -26.59 2.19
N GLN A 256 5.08 -27.06 3.37
CA GLN A 256 4.97 -26.40 4.68
C GLN A 256 3.92 -25.29 4.81
N ARG A 257 2.75 -25.66 5.38
CA ARG A 257 1.84 -24.74 6.08
C ARG A 257 2.65 -23.91 7.08
N CYS A 258 2.82 -22.63 6.82
CA CYS A 258 3.24 -21.71 7.87
C CYS A 258 2.03 -21.43 8.77
N SER A 259 2.16 -21.78 10.06
CA SER A 259 1.26 -21.27 11.09
C SER A 259 1.29 -19.75 11.06
N PHE A 260 0.12 -19.14 11.25
CA PHE A 260 -0.14 -17.71 11.43
C PHE A 260 -0.65 -16.97 10.19
N VAL A 261 -1.91 -17.33 9.89
CA VAL A 261 -2.99 -16.50 9.31
C VAL A 261 -3.23 -16.72 7.81
N SER A 262 -3.84 -17.88 7.49
CA SER A 262 -4.62 -18.07 6.27
C SER A 262 -6.07 -17.60 6.46
N LEU A 263 -6.82 -17.26 5.38
CA LEU A 263 -8.27 -17.05 5.48
C LEU A 263 -9.01 -18.29 5.99
N ALA A 264 -8.49 -19.48 5.70
CA ALA A 264 -9.02 -20.75 6.23
C ALA A 264 -8.97 -20.80 7.77
N ASP A 265 -7.94 -20.23 8.40
CA ASP A 265 -7.83 -20.12 9.86
C ASP A 265 -8.80 -19.09 10.47
N SER A 266 -9.48 -18.29 9.63
CA SER A 266 -10.48 -17.32 10.02
C SER A 266 -11.93 -17.81 9.89
N GLU A 267 -12.13 -19.06 9.43
CA GLU A 267 -13.43 -19.68 9.07
C GLU A 267 -14.19 -18.95 7.95
N VAL A 268 -13.56 -17.95 7.34
CA VAL A 268 -14.09 -17.18 6.24
C VAL A 268 -13.58 -17.79 4.94
N VAL A 269 -14.49 -18.43 4.20
CA VAL A 269 -14.18 -19.05 2.90
C VAL A 269 -14.12 -17.95 1.84
N SER A 270 -12.98 -17.83 1.16
CA SER A 270 -12.89 -17.03 -0.07
C SER A 270 -13.95 -17.54 -1.06
N PRO A 271 -14.77 -16.67 -1.69
CA PRO A 271 -15.64 -17.13 -2.76
C PRO A 271 -14.77 -17.78 -3.85
N GLU A 272 -15.15 -18.98 -4.29
CA GLU A 272 -14.51 -19.63 -5.44
C GLU A 272 -14.58 -18.63 -6.59
N THR A 273 -13.41 -18.22 -7.09
CA THR A 273 -13.37 -17.32 -8.24
C THR A 273 -13.81 -18.15 -9.44
N GLU A 274 -15.11 -18.15 -9.75
CA GLU A 274 -15.54 -18.51 -11.11
C GLU A 274 -14.78 -17.56 -12.03
N ALA A 275 -13.79 -18.10 -12.72
CA ALA A 275 -13.07 -17.41 -13.76
C ALA A 275 -14.11 -17.01 -14.82
N LYS A 276 -14.67 -15.81 -14.69
CA LYS A 276 -15.39 -15.20 -15.80
C LYS A 276 -14.33 -14.98 -16.88
N PRO A 277 -14.45 -15.63 -18.04
CA PRO A 277 -13.54 -15.37 -19.14
C PRO A 277 -13.59 -13.88 -19.45
N LEU A 278 -12.42 -13.27 -19.60
CA LEU A 278 -12.29 -11.93 -20.15
C LEU A 278 -12.98 -11.95 -21.52
N VAL A 279 -14.08 -11.21 -21.64
CA VAL A 279 -14.71 -10.88 -22.94
C VAL A 279 -14.09 -9.61 -23.46
#